data_AF-A0A0H3PMN1-F1
#
_entry.id   AF-A0A0H3PMN1-F1
#
_cell.length_a   1.000
_cell.length_b   1.000
_cell.length_c   1.000
_cell.angle_alpha   90.00
_cell.angle_beta   90.00
_cell.angle_gamma   90.00
#
_symmetry.space_group_name_H-M   'P 1'
#
loop_
_entity.id
_entity.type
_entity.pdbx_description
1 polymer ?
#
loop_
_entity_poly.entity_id
_entity_poly.type
_entity_poly.pdbx_seq_one_letter_code
_entity_poly.pdbx_strand_id
1 'polypeptide(L)'
;MFSQRLRNSIHNYFEHPWFLWTAQAERLVDLRDEEMVLREDDALGELPEELQYESLSDLHDQIVEHMQDLLIAYRENNRPIDLSLVLKEQLENYPLSRHFDVARIIVDQAVRLGMANDDLSGIYPAWQAINKRGAEVQAHVIDKY
;
A
#
# COMPACT_ATOMS: atom_id res chain seq x y z
N MET A 1 66.69 40.67 -31.57
CA MET A 1 66.86 41.94 -30.82
C MET A 1 66.50 41.85 -29.34
N PHE A 2 65.33 41.33 -28.96
CA PHE A 2 64.92 41.21 -27.54
C PHE A 2 65.86 40.36 -26.67
N SER A 3 66.24 39.16 -27.13
CA SER A 3 67.12 38.23 -26.38
C SER A 3 68.52 38.76 -26.11
N GLN A 4 69.11 39.51 -27.06
CA GLN A 4 70.40 40.17 -26.88
C GLN A 4 70.33 41.31 -25.85
N ARG A 5 69.26 42.10 -25.87
CA ARG A 5 69.05 43.19 -24.89
C ARG A 5 68.77 42.65 -23.48
N LEU A 6 67.98 41.58 -23.36
CA LEU A 6 67.72 40.90 -22.09
C LEU A 6 69.03 40.36 -21.49
N ARG A 7 69.90 39.75 -22.31
CA ARG A 7 71.20 39.23 -21.85
C ARG A 7 72.10 40.33 -21.28
N ASN A 8 72.18 41.47 -21.96
CA ASN A 8 72.94 42.62 -21.46
C ASN A 8 72.33 43.20 -20.17
N SER A 9 71.00 43.25 -20.09
CA SER A 9 70.28 43.69 -18.89
C SER A 9 70.50 42.78 -17.68
N ILE A 10 70.69 41.46 -17.90
CA ILE A 10 71.03 40.51 -16.83
C ILE A 10 72.48 40.70 -16.38
N HIS A 11 73.41 40.99 -17.29
CA HIS A 11 74.82 41.24 -16.94
C HIS A 11 74.97 42.44 -16.00
N ASN A 12 74.21 43.51 -16.21
CA ASN A 12 74.26 44.73 -15.40
C ASN A 12 73.21 44.75 -14.27
N TYR A 13 72.56 43.61 -13.98
CA TYR A 13 71.50 43.53 -12.99
C TYR A 13 71.94 43.99 -11.60
N PHE A 14 73.17 43.70 -11.19
CA PHE A 14 73.66 44.06 -9.86
C PHE A 14 74.00 45.55 -9.70
N GLU A 15 74.22 46.28 -10.80
CA GLU A 15 74.42 47.73 -10.78
C GLU A 15 73.09 48.47 -10.71
N HIS A 16 72.07 47.95 -11.40
CA HIS A 16 70.71 48.50 -11.44
C HIS A 16 69.67 47.37 -11.28
N PRO A 17 69.42 46.91 -10.04
CA PRO A 17 68.50 45.81 -9.79
C PRO A 17 67.06 46.23 -10.06
N TRP A 18 66.31 45.33 -10.67
CA TRP A 18 64.88 45.51 -10.92
C TRP A 18 64.11 44.30 -10.38
N PHE A 19 62.92 44.55 -9.84
CA PHE A 19 62.08 43.53 -9.24
C PHE A 19 60.74 43.45 -9.96
N LEU A 20 60.21 42.24 -10.06
CA LEU A 20 58.84 42.01 -10.52
C LEU A 20 57.92 42.04 -9.31
N TRP A 21 56.93 42.92 -9.36
CA TRP A 21 55.85 42.92 -8.39
C TRP A 21 54.76 41.99 -8.89
N THR A 22 54.48 40.96 -8.09
CA THR A 22 53.33 40.09 -8.29
C THR A 22 52.30 40.35 -7.20
N ALA A 23 51.02 40.21 -7.53
CA ALA A 23 49.96 40.29 -6.54
C ALA A 23 50.03 39.02 -5.65
N GLN A 24 50.65 39.14 -4.49
CA GLN A 24 50.70 38.08 -3.49
C GLN A 24 49.73 38.42 -2.37
N ALA A 25 48.49 37.97 -2.51
CA ALA A 25 47.47 38.13 -1.48
C ALA A 25 47.79 37.23 -0.27
N GLU A 26 47.48 37.72 0.93
CA GLU A 26 47.54 36.89 2.14
C GLU A 26 46.62 35.69 1.98
N ARG A 27 47.14 34.51 2.31
CA ARG A 27 46.35 33.28 2.26
C ARG A 27 45.33 33.32 3.40
N LEU A 28 44.07 33.05 3.08
CA LEU A 28 43.03 32.87 4.09
C LEU A 28 43.45 31.72 5.02
N VAL A 29 43.61 32.03 6.31
CA VAL A 29 43.82 31.04 7.35
C VAL A 29 42.46 30.49 7.72
N ASP A 30 42.25 29.21 7.41
CA ASP A 30 41.02 28.51 7.69
C ASP A 30 41.08 27.93 9.11
N LEU A 31 40.13 28.33 9.96
CA LEU A 31 40.00 27.85 11.34
C LEU A 31 38.94 26.75 11.46
N ARG A 32 38.43 26.23 10.34
CA ARG A 32 37.47 25.11 10.36
C ARG A 32 38.15 23.91 11.00
N ASP A 33 37.68 23.59 12.20
CA ASP A 33 37.99 22.38 12.93
C ASP A 33 37.30 21.24 12.17
N GLU A 34 38.06 20.45 11.40
CA GLU A 34 37.56 19.24 10.71
C GLU A 34 37.43 18.07 11.71
N GLU A 35 36.88 18.36 12.89
CA GLU A 35 36.28 17.37 13.78
C GLU A 35 34.92 17.91 14.18
N MET A 36 33.92 17.60 13.35
CA MET A 36 32.63 17.26 13.94
C MET A 36 32.89 16.02 14.79
N VAL A 37 33.37 16.21 16.02
CA VAL A 37 33.23 15.23 17.10
C VAL A 37 31.75 14.90 17.05
N LEU A 38 31.42 13.72 16.54
CA LEU A 38 30.08 13.18 16.62
C LEU A 38 29.79 13.19 18.11
N ARG A 39 29.02 14.20 18.53
CA ARG A 39 28.58 14.32 19.90
C ARG A 39 27.76 13.06 20.12
N GLU A 40 28.33 12.12 20.87
CA GLU A 40 27.70 10.83 21.19
C GLU A 40 26.44 11.01 22.07
N ASP A 41 26.07 12.25 22.40
CA ASP A 41 24.82 12.58 23.07
C ASP A 41 23.68 12.74 22.04
N ASP A 42 23.02 11.61 21.81
CA ASP A 42 21.57 11.48 21.89
C ASP A 42 20.72 12.14 20.79
N ALA A 43 20.67 11.45 19.65
CA ALA A 43 19.40 11.27 18.94
C ALA A 43 19.34 9.90 18.27
N LEU A 44 19.68 8.84 19.01
CA LEU A 44 19.14 7.52 18.68
C LEU A 44 17.65 7.60 19.02
N GLY A 45 16.80 7.72 18.00
CA GLY A 45 15.38 7.53 18.21
C GLY A 45 15.17 6.14 18.80
N GLU A 46 14.44 6.08 19.91
CA GLU A 46 14.05 4.80 20.52
C GLU A 46 13.31 3.97 19.46
N LEU A 47 13.79 2.75 19.21
CA LEU A 47 13.02 1.77 18.46
C LEU A 47 11.86 1.34 19.37
N PRO A 48 10.61 1.32 18.87
CA PRO A 48 9.50 0.81 19.65
C PRO A 48 9.83 -0.58 20.22
N GLU A 49 9.68 -0.75 21.53
CA GLU A 49 10.15 -1.95 22.25
C GLU A 49 9.46 -3.24 21.76
N GLU A 50 8.26 -3.15 21.18
CA GLU A 50 7.51 -4.31 20.69
C GLU A 50 6.75 -4.02 19.39
N LEU A 51 6.66 -5.04 18.54
CA LEU A 51 5.80 -5.03 17.36
C LEU A 51 4.35 -5.16 17.83
N GLN A 52 3.56 -4.09 17.72
CA GLN A 52 2.14 -4.14 18.02
C GLN A 52 1.41 -4.80 16.85
N TYR A 53 0.92 -6.02 17.07
CA TYR A 53 0.05 -6.72 16.12
C TYR A 53 -1.41 -6.33 16.42
N GLU A 54 -2.10 -5.73 15.47
CA GLU A 54 -3.57 -5.64 15.50
C GLU A 54 -4.16 -6.94 14.94
N SER A 55 -4.98 -7.66 15.71
CA SER A 55 -5.75 -8.78 15.20
C SER A 55 -7.03 -8.27 14.55
N LEU A 56 -7.16 -8.48 13.23
CA LEU A 56 -8.33 -8.05 12.45
C LEU A 56 -9.21 -9.23 11.99
N SER A 57 -9.01 -10.44 12.53
CA SER A 57 -9.56 -11.69 11.96
C SER A 57 -10.85 -12.20 12.63
N ASP A 58 -10.99 -12.06 13.94
CA ASP A 58 -11.92 -12.93 14.69
C ASP A 58 -13.41 -12.75 14.31
N LEU A 59 -13.84 -11.52 14.00
CA LEU A 59 -15.25 -11.26 13.66
C LEU A 59 -15.60 -11.68 12.24
N HIS A 60 -14.65 -11.66 11.29
CA HIS A 60 -14.92 -12.11 9.93
C HIS A 60 -15.10 -13.62 9.88
N ASP A 61 -14.20 -14.35 10.54
CA ASP A 61 -14.22 -15.81 10.57
C ASP A 61 -15.51 -16.33 11.23
N GLN A 62 -15.98 -15.69 12.30
CA GLN A 62 -17.26 -15.99 12.94
C GLN A 62 -18.46 -15.78 12.01
N ILE A 63 -18.44 -14.73 11.18
CA ILE A 63 -19.51 -14.49 10.20
C ILE A 63 -19.47 -15.55 9.11
N VAL A 64 -18.29 -15.93 8.63
CA VAL A 64 -18.14 -16.98 7.62
C VAL A 64 -18.69 -18.31 8.15
N GLU A 65 -18.31 -18.71 9.35
CA GLU A 65 -18.77 -19.94 9.98
C GLU A 65 -20.30 -19.94 10.15
N HIS A 66 -20.86 -18.85 10.68
CA HIS A 66 -22.31 -18.71 10.83
C HIS A 66 -23.07 -18.81 9.50
N MET A 67 -22.58 -18.15 8.45
CA MET A 67 -23.19 -18.19 7.13
C MET A 67 -23.09 -19.56 6.48
N GLN A 68 -21.97 -20.26 6.70
CA GLN A 68 -21.77 -21.62 6.22
C GLN A 68 -22.76 -22.59 6.86
N ASP A 69 -22.94 -22.53 8.17
CA ASP A 69 -23.92 -23.36 8.89
C ASP A 69 -25.35 -23.14 8.39
N LEU A 70 -25.71 -21.88 8.15
CA LEU A 70 -27.01 -21.53 7.58
C LEU A 70 -27.23 -22.18 6.22
N LEU A 71 -26.26 -22.08 5.30
CA LEU A 71 -26.40 -22.60 3.94
C LEU A 71 -26.30 -24.13 3.88
N ILE A 72 -25.53 -24.76 4.76
CA ILE A 72 -25.49 -26.24 4.89
C ILE A 72 -26.88 -26.77 5.23
N ALA A 73 -27.63 -26.08 6.10
CA ALA A 73 -28.99 -26.49 6.43
C ALA A 73 -29.93 -26.52 5.20
N TYR A 74 -29.73 -25.68 4.19
CA TYR A 74 -30.50 -25.76 2.93
C TYR A 74 -30.17 -27.04 2.16
N ARG A 75 -28.88 -27.37 2.07
CA ARG A 75 -28.40 -28.58 1.41
C ARG A 75 -28.92 -29.85 2.10
N GLU A 76 -28.79 -29.94 3.42
CA GLU A 76 -29.23 -31.13 4.18
C GLU A 76 -30.74 -31.38 4.05
N ASN A 77 -31.53 -30.30 3.93
CA ASN A 77 -32.97 -30.38 3.75
C ASN A 77 -33.40 -30.46 2.27
N ASN A 78 -32.47 -30.57 1.32
CA ASN A 78 -32.73 -30.52 -0.14
C ASN A 78 -33.60 -29.33 -0.55
N ARG A 79 -33.45 -28.19 0.12
CA ARG A 79 -34.16 -26.96 -0.23
C ARG A 79 -33.31 -26.16 -1.19
N PRO A 80 -33.85 -25.63 -2.29
CA PRO A 80 -33.09 -24.75 -3.17
C PRO A 80 -32.69 -23.45 -2.48
N ILE A 81 -31.51 -22.90 -2.81
CA ILE A 81 -31.01 -21.62 -2.30
C ILE A 81 -31.34 -20.52 -3.31
N ASP A 82 -32.25 -19.62 -2.93
CA ASP A 82 -32.48 -18.36 -3.63
C ASP A 82 -31.63 -17.26 -2.98
N LEU A 83 -30.57 -16.84 -3.68
CA LEU A 83 -29.64 -15.82 -3.19
C LEU A 83 -30.34 -14.48 -2.93
N SER A 84 -31.38 -14.11 -3.67
CA SER A 84 -32.08 -12.84 -3.46
C SER A 84 -32.76 -12.78 -2.09
N LEU A 85 -33.40 -13.88 -1.70
CA LEU A 85 -34.11 -14.00 -0.44
C LEU A 85 -33.12 -14.11 0.72
N VAL A 86 -32.12 -15.00 0.59
CA VAL A 86 -31.11 -15.19 1.62
C VAL A 86 -30.33 -13.90 1.88
N LEU A 87 -29.89 -13.19 0.83
CA LEU A 87 -29.20 -11.92 0.99
C LEU A 87 -30.10 -10.88 1.65
N LYS A 88 -31.37 -10.78 1.26
CA LYS A 88 -32.30 -9.82 1.85
C LYS A 88 -32.50 -10.07 3.35
N GLU A 89 -32.73 -11.32 3.74
CA GLU A 89 -32.91 -11.71 5.14
C GLU A 89 -31.62 -11.49 5.96
N GLN A 90 -30.47 -11.87 5.42
CA GLN A 90 -29.21 -11.73 6.15
C GLN A 90 -28.77 -10.28 6.27
N LEU A 91 -28.88 -9.48 5.20
CA LEU A 91 -28.44 -8.09 5.20
C LEU A 91 -29.28 -7.22 6.16
N GLU A 92 -30.52 -7.58 6.48
CA GLU A 92 -31.33 -6.88 7.50
C GLU A 92 -30.72 -6.99 8.91
N ASN A 93 -29.92 -8.03 9.19
CA ASN A 93 -29.28 -8.26 10.49
C ASN A 93 -27.96 -7.51 10.67
N TYR A 94 -27.42 -6.89 9.62
CA TYR A 94 -26.12 -6.21 9.65
C TYR A 94 -26.23 -4.72 9.27
N PRO A 95 -25.35 -3.86 9.81
CA PRO A 95 -25.28 -2.46 9.39
C PRO A 95 -24.83 -2.35 7.93
N LEU A 96 -25.28 -1.29 7.24
CA LEU A 96 -24.98 -1.05 5.82
C LEU A 96 -23.46 -1.11 5.51
N SER A 97 -22.62 -0.66 6.44
CA SER A 97 -21.17 -0.65 6.26
C SER A 97 -20.56 -2.04 6.03
N ARG A 98 -21.26 -3.12 6.44
CA ARG A 98 -20.84 -4.51 6.29
C ARG A 98 -21.61 -5.27 5.22
N HIS A 99 -22.58 -4.63 4.55
CA HIS A 99 -23.44 -5.30 3.57
C HIS A 99 -22.65 -5.93 2.43
N PHE A 100 -21.61 -5.24 1.95
CA PHE A 100 -20.78 -5.74 0.86
C PHE A 100 -20.02 -7.01 1.25
N ASP A 101 -19.34 -6.98 2.40
CA ASP A 101 -18.55 -8.12 2.88
C ASP A 101 -19.43 -9.33 3.15
N VAL A 102 -20.56 -9.12 3.85
CA VAL A 102 -21.53 -10.18 4.15
C VAL A 102 -22.11 -10.77 2.87
N ALA A 103 -22.53 -9.94 1.91
CA ALA A 103 -23.08 -10.42 0.65
C ALA A 103 -22.08 -11.26 -0.14
N ARG A 104 -20.81 -10.82 -0.19
CA ARG A 104 -19.74 -11.54 -0.87
C ARG A 104 -19.47 -12.91 -0.24
N ILE A 105 -19.43 -12.98 1.10
CA ILE A 105 -19.26 -14.24 1.83
C ILE A 105 -20.39 -15.20 1.47
N ILE A 106 -21.64 -14.76 1.58
CA ILE A 106 -22.82 -15.59 1.29
C ILE A 106 -22.77 -16.14 -0.14
N VAL A 107 -22.44 -15.29 -1.13
CA VAL A 107 -22.35 -15.72 -2.53
C VAL A 107 -21.22 -16.73 -2.74
N ASP A 108 -20.03 -16.49 -2.20
CA ASP A 108 -18.89 -17.43 -2.34
C ASP A 108 -19.22 -18.79 -1.69
N GLN A 109 -19.83 -18.78 -0.51
CA GLN A 109 -20.23 -20.01 0.19
C GLN A 109 -21.36 -20.76 -0.55
N ALA A 110 -22.36 -20.04 -1.08
CA ALA A 110 -23.47 -20.65 -1.80
C ALA A 110 -23.01 -21.36 -3.09
N VAL A 111 -22.13 -20.72 -3.87
CA VAL A 111 -21.60 -21.29 -5.12
C VAL A 111 -20.71 -22.52 -4.85
N ARG A 112 -20.06 -22.60 -3.69
CA ARG A 112 -19.30 -23.80 -3.30
C ARG A 112 -20.18 -25.00 -2.96
N LEU A 113 -21.43 -24.76 -2.55
CA LEU A 113 -22.36 -25.82 -2.12
C LEU A 113 -23.06 -26.50 -3.28
N GLY A 114 -23.23 -25.82 -4.42
CA GLY A 114 -23.99 -26.34 -5.55
C GLY A 114 -24.01 -25.41 -6.75
N MET A 115 -24.77 -25.81 -7.78
CA MET A 115 -24.99 -25.04 -9.00
C MET A 115 -26.48 -24.92 -9.30
N ALA A 116 -26.86 -23.90 -10.08
CA ALA A 116 -28.20 -23.80 -10.62
C ALA A 116 -28.32 -24.64 -11.90
N ASN A 117 -29.35 -25.47 -12.02
CA ASN A 117 -29.62 -26.22 -13.23
C ASN A 117 -29.93 -25.29 -14.42
N ASP A 118 -30.54 -24.14 -14.15
CA ASP A 118 -30.88 -23.13 -15.16
C ASP A 118 -29.64 -22.42 -15.74
N ASP A 119 -28.47 -22.46 -15.08
CA ASP A 119 -27.22 -21.95 -15.67
C ASP A 119 -26.86 -22.70 -16.96
N LEU A 120 -27.22 -23.98 -17.05
CA LEU A 120 -26.96 -24.83 -18.23
C LEU A 120 -27.92 -24.54 -19.39
N SER A 121 -29.02 -23.85 -19.13
CA SER A 121 -30.08 -23.58 -20.11
C SER A 121 -29.82 -22.35 -21.00
N GLY A 122 -28.77 -21.56 -20.69
CA GLY A 122 -28.45 -20.33 -21.43
C GLY A 122 -29.43 -19.18 -21.19
N ILE A 123 -30.33 -19.31 -20.20
CA ILE A 123 -31.24 -18.24 -19.78
C ILE A 123 -30.46 -17.27 -18.88
N TYR A 124 -30.50 -15.98 -19.18
CA TYR A 124 -29.89 -14.96 -18.32
C TYR A 124 -30.80 -14.68 -17.11
N PRO A 125 -30.28 -14.73 -15.87
CA PRO A 125 -31.06 -14.36 -14.70
C PRO A 125 -31.35 -12.87 -14.70
N ALA A 126 -32.51 -12.47 -14.17
CA ALA A 126 -32.84 -11.07 -13.95
C ALA A 126 -32.14 -10.52 -12.70
N TRP A 127 -31.88 -9.22 -12.68
CA TRP A 127 -31.45 -8.51 -11.48
C TRP A 127 -32.60 -8.47 -10.47
N GLN A 128 -32.31 -8.84 -9.23
CA GLN A 128 -33.28 -8.87 -8.13
C GLN A 128 -32.81 -7.97 -6.98
N ALA A 129 -33.67 -7.08 -6.51
CA ALA A 129 -33.32 -6.15 -5.43
C ALA A 129 -33.19 -6.85 -4.07
N ILE A 130 -32.03 -6.68 -3.43
CA ILE A 130 -31.71 -7.25 -2.11
C ILE A 130 -31.85 -6.24 -0.97
N ASN A 131 -31.95 -4.94 -1.25
CA ASN A 131 -32.27 -3.93 -0.25
C ASN A 131 -33.02 -2.72 -0.83
N LYS A 132 -33.51 -1.83 0.05
CA LYS A 132 -34.21 -0.58 -0.35
C LYS A 132 -33.27 0.53 -0.85
N ARG A 133 -31.96 0.29 -0.86
CA ARG A 133 -30.91 1.26 -1.19
C ARG A 133 -30.32 1.05 -2.60
N GLY A 134 -30.90 0.12 -3.37
CA GLY A 134 -30.50 -0.14 -4.75
C GLY A 134 -29.42 -1.20 -4.92
N ALA A 135 -29.14 -2.02 -3.89
CA ALA A 135 -28.34 -3.21 -4.09
C ALA A 135 -29.19 -4.30 -4.74
N GLU A 136 -28.60 -5.01 -5.69
CA GLU A 136 -29.25 -6.03 -6.49
C GLU A 136 -28.32 -7.24 -6.64
N VAL A 137 -28.90 -8.42 -6.83
CA VAL A 137 -28.18 -9.67 -7.13
C VAL A 137 -28.71 -10.26 -8.43
N GLN A 138 -27.82 -10.82 -9.23
CA GLN A 138 -28.17 -11.55 -10.45
C GLN A 138 -27.66 -12.98 -10.30
N ALA A 139 -28.56 -13.91 -10.01
CA ALA A 139 -28.25 -15.32 -9.88
C ALA A 139 -29.51 -16.16 -10.12
N HIS A 140 -29.32 -17.37 -10.63
CA HIS A 140 -30.35 -18.40 -10.63
C HIS A 140 -30.45 -19.08 -9.27
N VAL A 141 -31.56 -19.78 -9.05
CA VAL A 141 -31.78 -20.55 -7.83
C VAL A 141 -30.90 -21.80 -7.86
N ILE A 142 -30.09 -21.99 -6.81
CA ILE A 142 -29.23 -23.17 -6.68
C ILE A 142 -30.11 -24.34 -6.23
N ASP A 143 -30.32 -25.31 -7.12
CA ASP A 143 -31.20 -26.45 -6.93
C ASP A 143 -30.46 -27.80 -7.01
N LYS A 144 -29.14 -27.79 -7.28
CA LYS A 144 -28.32 -28.98 -7.44
C LYS A 144 -27.07 -28.93 -6.54
N TYR A 145 -26.97 -29.89 -5.62
CA TYR A 145 -25.95 -30.00 -4.56
C TYR A 145 -24.97 -31.19 -4.73
#